data_AF-A0AAW6KMF1-F1
#
_entry.id   AF-A0AAW6KMF1-F1
#
_cell.length_a   1.000
_cell.length_b   1.000
_cell.length_c   1.000
_cell.angle_alpha   90.00
_cell.angle_beta   90.00
_cell.angle_gamma   90.00
#
_symmetry.space_group_name_H-M   'P 1'
#
loop_
_entity.id
_entity.type
_entity.pdbx_description
1 polymer ?
#
loop_
_entity_poly.entity_id
_entity_poly.type
_entity_poly.pdbx_seq_one_letter_code
_entity_poly.pdbx_strand_id
1 'polypeptide(L)'
;MKRTAGTPAWYNRVPHPLRHDGAGATDFGPRDVMRDLENPDMFVPPKTDAGAIPNLKFSFSDTHMQLNHGGWSREITVRELPVSTTIAGVNMRLTPGGVRELHWHKQSEWAYMILGHARITAVDQDGRNFIADVGPGDLWFFPAGIPHSIQGLEDGCEFLLVFDDGNFSEFDTFTITDWFAHTPKDILAANFGVHESAFARIPDKQRYIFQAKVPGPLENQKVPDPYGTVPKSFAYRLFAQ
;
A
#
# COMPACT_ATOMS: atom_id res chain seq x y z
N MET A 1 7.00 -20.02 -43.41
CA MET A 1 7.08 -21.36 -42.78
C MET A 1 5.99 -22.25 -43.34
N LYS A 2 6.34 -23.46 -43.79
CA LYS A 2 5.38 -24.44 -44.32
C LYS A 2 4.54 -25.00 -43.16
N ARG A 3 3.21 -24.99 -43.33
CA ARG A 3 2.25 -25.62 -42.42
C ARG A 3 2.55 -27.11 -42.36
N THR A 4 2.96 -27.63 -41.19
CA THR A 4 2.96 -29.07 -40.93
C THR A 4 1.52 -29.51 -40.71
N ALA A 5 1.00 -30.36 -41.58
CA ALA A 5 -0.33 -30.94 -41.44
C ALA A 5 -0.37 -31.77 -40.14
N GLY A 6 -1.26 -31.41 -39.21
CA GLY A 6 -1.51 -32.18 -37.98
C GLY A 6 -1.54 -31.37 -36.67
N THR A 7 -1.10 -30.11 -36.65
CA THR A 7 -1.20 -29.29 -35.44
C THR A 7 -2.64 -28.80 -35.21
N PRO A 8 -3.26 -29.06 -34.04
CA PRO A 8 -4.59 -28.56 -33.70
C PRO A 8 -4.69 -27.04 -33.86
N ALA A 9 -5.84 -26.51 -34.30
CA ALA A 9 -6.02 -25.09 -34.62
C ALA A 9 -5.69 -24.12 -33.47
N TRP A 10 -5.75 -24.58 -32.21
CA TRP A 10 -5.36 -23.80 -31.03
C TRP A 10 -3.84 -23.62 -30.88
N TYR A 11 -3.02 -24.52 -31.43
CA TYR A 11 -1.55 -24.38 -31.42
C TYR A 11 -1.06 -23.15 -32.20
N ASN A 12 -1.81 -22.69 -33.20
CA ASN A 12 -1.44 -21.50 -33.97
C ASN A 12 -1.73 -20.18 -33.23
N ARG A 13 -2.36 -20.21 -32.05
CA ARG A 13 -2.65 -19.02 -31.22
C ARG A 13 -1.76 -18.90 -30.00
N VAL A 14 -0.91 -19.89 -29.73
CA VAL A 14 0.02 -19.90 -28.60
C VAL A 14 1.30 -19.17 -29.04
N PRO A 15 1.77 -18.14 -28.31
CA PRO A 15 2.99 -17.43 -28.67
C PRO A 15 4.20 -18.36 -28.57
N HIS A 16 5.20 -18.16 -29.41
CA HIS A 16 6.49 -18.87 -29.32
C HIS A 16 7.64 -17.86 -29.26
N PRO A 17 8.78 -18.19 -28.62
CA PRO A 17 9.89 -17.27 -28.48
C PRO A 17 10.70 -17.23 -29.79
N LEU A 18 10.05 -16.75 -30.86
CA LEU A 18 10.55 -16.68 -32.22
C LEU A 18 10.56 -15.22 -32.68
N ARG A 19 11.74 -14.69 -32.96
CA ARG A 19 11.90 -13.35 -33.50
C ARG A 19 11.81 -13.37 -35.03
N HIS A 20 11.41 -12.25 -35.62
CA HIS A 20 11.21 -12.13 -37.06
C HIS A 20 12.48 -12.37 -37.91
N ASP A 21 13.66 -12.20 -37.31
CA ASP A 21 14.97 -12.46 -37.95
C ASP A 21 15.35 -13.95 -37.95
N GLY A 22 14.47 -14.82 -37.45
CA GLY A 22 14.67 -16.27 -37.40
C GLY A 22 15.38 -16.76 -36.14
N ALA A 23 15.71 -15.89 -35.19
CA ALA A 23 16.25 -16.30 -33.90
C ALA A 23 15.18 -16.92 -33.00
N GLY A 24 15.57 -17.91 -32.20
CA GLY A 24 14.70 -18.61 -31.25
C GLY A 24 14.21 -19.97 -31.73
N ALA A 25 13.25 -20.55 -31.00
CA ALA A 25 12.66 -21.86 -31.31
C ALA A 25 11.22 -21.93 -30.79
N THR A 26 10.45 -22.93 -31.23
CA THR A 26 9.15 -23.23 -30.63
C THR A 26 9.32 -23.79 -29.22
N ASP A 27 8.48 -23.33 -28.30
CA ASP A 27 8.40 -23.84 -26.92
C ASP A 27 7.10 -24.64 -26.72
N PHE A 28 7.24 -25.96 -26.66
CA PHE A 28 6.12 -26.91 -26.53
C PHE A 28 6.04 -27.57 -25.14
N GLY A 29 6.93 -27.21 -24.22
CA GLY A 29 6.93 -27.77 -22.87
C GLY A 29 5.73 -27.30 -22.04
N PRO A 30 5.44 -27.94 -20.89
CA PRO A 30 4.50 -27.40 -19.92
C PRO A 30 4.96 -26.03 -19.42
N ARG A 31 4.09 -25.01 -19.53
CA ARG A 31 4.41 -23.61 -19.21
C ARG A 31 3.16 -22.77 -18.99
N ASP A 32 3.37 -21.56 -18.46
CA ASP A 32 2.31 -20.57 -18.25
C ASP A 32 2.14 -19.67 -19.48
N VAL A 33 1.25 -20.09 -20.38
CA VAL A 33 0.96 -19.35 -21.62
C VAL A 33 0.36 -17.97 -21.36
N MET A 34 -0.34 -17.78 -20.22
CA MET A 34 -0.93 -16.48 -19.90
C MET A 34 0.16 -15.47 -19.52
N ARG A 35 1.17 -15.90 -18.74
CA ARG A 35 2.34 -15.05 -18.46
C ARG A 35 3.16 -14.74 -19.70
N ASP A 36 3.29 -15.66 -20.66
CA ASP A 36 3.96 -15.36 -21.93
C ASP A 36 3.22 -14.26 -22.71
N LEU A 37 1.89 -14.28 -22.71
CA LEU A 37 1.06 -13.26 -23.34
C LEU A 37 1.13 -11.90 -22.64
N GLU A 38 1.32 -11.87 -21.32
CA GLU A 38 1.52 -10.64 -20.55
C GLU A 38 2.92 -10.03 -20.74
N ASN A 39 3.90 -10.82 -21.21
CA ASN A 39 5.29 -10.41 -21.29
C ASN A 39 5.90 -10.65 -22.69
N PRO A 40 5.29 -10.13 -23.77
CA PRO A 40 5.73 -10.40 -25.14
C PRO A 40 7.18 -9.97 -25.40
N ASP A 41 7.62 -8.85 -24.81
CA ASP A 41 8.99 -8.33 -24.97
C ASP A 41 10.01 -8.95 -24.00
N MET A 42 9.58 -9.73 -22.99
CA MET A 42 10.51 -10.59 -22.24
C MET A 42 10.62 -11.96 -22.90
N PHE A 43 9.52 -12.44 -23.47
CA PHE A 43 9.43 -13.73 -24.13
C PHE A 43 10.06 -13.72 -25.53
N VAL A 44 9.92 -12.63 -26.28
CA VAL A 44 10.65 -12.32 -27.52
C VAL A 44 11.34 -10.95 -27.38
N PRO A 45 12.54 -10.89 -26.77
CA PRO A 45 13.22 -9.62 -26.54
C PRO A 45 13.65 -8.88 -27.81
N PRO A 46 13.71 -7.53 -27.77
CA PRO A 46 14.35 -6.75 -28.80
C PRO A 46 15.78 -7.22 -29.07
N LYS A 47 16.21 -7.19 -30.34
CA LYS A 47 17.58 -7.59 -30.73
C LYS A 47 18.67 -6.73 -30.06
N THR A 48 18.31 -5.54 -29.61
CA THR A 48 19.20 -4.59 -28.94
C THR A 48 19.48 -4.93 -27.48
N ASP A 49 18.70 -5.81 -26.87
CA ASP A 49 18.91 -6.23 -25.48
C ASP A 49 20.16 -7.10 -25.36
N ALA A 50 20.97 -6.87 -24.33
CA ALA A 50 22.22 -7.58 -24.12
C ALA A 50 22.64 -7.61 -22.64
N GLY A 51 23.38 -8.66 -22.28
CA GLY A 51 23.99 -8.81 -20.95
C GLY A 51 23.01 -9.30 -19.89
N ALA A 52 23.53 -9.39 -18.66
CA ALA A 52 22.75 -9.77 -17.49
C ALA A 52 22.33 -8.50 -16.73
N ILE A 53 21.03 -8.27 -16.64
CA ILE A 53 20.41 -7.17 -15.90
C ILE A 53 19.54 -7.80 -14.79
N PRO A 54 19.53 -7.28 -13.55
CA PRO A 54 18.63 -7.78 -12.52
C PRO A 54 17.16 -7.63 -12.96
N ASN A 55 16.28 -8.43 -12.37
CA ASN A 55 14.85 -8.27 -12.58
C ASN A 55 14.39 -6.86 -12.15
N LEU A 56 13.65 -6.17 -13.02
CA LEU A 56 13.11 -4.82 -12.77
C LEU A 56 11.57 -4.81 -12.70
N LYS A 57 10.92 -5.99 -12.69
CA LYS A 57 9.47 -6.12 -12.71
C LYS A 57 8.98 -7.04 -11.59
N PHE A 58 7.96 -6.61 -10.88
CA PHE A 58 7.18 -7.47 -9.99
C PHE A 58 5.70 -7.08 -10.05
N SER A 59 4.80 -8.05 -9.86
CA SER A 59 3.35 -7.82 -9.88
C SER A 59 2.77 -7.96 -8.47
N PHE A 60 1.92 -7.02 -8.06
CA PHE A 60 1.15 -7.12 -6.81
C PHE A 60 0.19 -8.33 -6.79
N SER A 61 -0.12 -8.91 -7.94
CA SER A 61 -0.93 -10.14 -8.00
C SER A 61 -0.16 -11.40 -7.55
N ASP A 62 1.17 -11.32 -7.51
CA ASP A 62 2.04 -12.41 -7.07
C ASP A 62 2.40 -12.31 -5.56
N THR A 63 1.85 -11.33 -4.85
CA THR A 63 2.15 -11.09 -3.42
C THR A 63 1.06 -11.65 -2.50
N HIS A 64 1.42 -11.83 -1.22
CA HIS A 64 0.45 -12.21 -0.20
C HIS A 64 -0.58 -11.08 0.02
N MET A 65 -1.86 -11.44 0.13
CA MET A 65 -2.95 -10.53 0.46
C MET A 65 -3.26 -10.63 1.95
N GLN A 66 -3.02 -9.55 2.68
CA GLN A 66 -3.49 -9.40 4.05
C GLN A 66 -4.95 -8.96 4.03
N LEU A 67 -5.85 -9.79 4.54
CA LEU A 67 -7.29 -9.52 4.54
C LEU A 67 -7.79 -9.23 5.96
N ASN A 68 -8.50 -8.13 6.13
CA ASN A 68 -9.05 -7.68 7.40
C ASN A 68 -10.53 -7.29 7.27
N HIS A 69 -11.27 -7.31 8.37
CA HIS A 69 -12.57 -6.65 8.40
C HIS A 69 -12.35 -5.14 8.21
N GLY A 70 -12.81 -4.58 7.09
CA GLY A 70 -12.60 -3.16 6.79
C GLY A 70 -11.65 -2.90 5.61
N GLY A 71 -10.98 -3.92 5.08
CA GLY A 71 -10.06 -3.70 3.96
C GLY A 71 -9.07 -4.84 3.71
N TRP A 72 -8.11 -4.55 2.85
CA TRP A 72 -6.98 -5.42 2.59
C TRP A 72 -5.74 -4.61 2.24
N SER A 73 -4.59 -5.24 2.32
CA SER A 73 -3.31 -4.69 1.91
C SER A 73 -2.40 -5.77 1.32
N ARG A 74 -1.40 -5.33 0.57
CA ARG A 74 -0.34 -6.15 0.02
C ARG A 74 0.86 -5.29 -0.33
N GLU A 75 2.05 -5.85 -0.21
CA GLU A 75 3.30 -5.11 -0.36
C GLU A 75 4.24 -5.72 -1.43
N ILE A 76 5.04 -4.87 -2.05
CA ILE A 76 6.23 -5.23 -2.82
C ILE A 76 7.39 -4.50 -2.18
N THR A 77 8.34 -5.26 -1.66
CA THR A 77 9.50 -4.76 -0.92
C THR A 77 10.77 -5.26 -1.58
N VAL A 78 11.92 -5.02 -0.95
CA VAL A 78 13.20 -5.63 -1.38
C VAL A 78 13.16 -7.16 -1.36
N ARG A 79 12.24 -7.78 -0.59
CA ARG A 79 12.07 -9.25 -0.56
C ARG A 79 11.50 -9.78 -1.88
N GLU A 80 10.62 -9.01 -2.52
CA GLU A 80 9.98 -9.36 -3.79
C GLU A 80 10.79 -8.85 -4.99
N LEU A 81 11.31 -7.61 -4.90
CA LEU A 81 12.08 -6.95 -5.96
C LEU A 81 13.42 -6.43 -5.42
N PRO A 82 14.47 -7.27 -5.32
CA PRO A 82 15.72 -6.95 -4.63
C PRO A 82 16.53 -5.78 -5.18
N VAL A 83 16.27 -5.35 -6.42
CA VAL A 83 16.89 -4.15 -6.99
C VAL A 83 16.36 -2.86 -6.35
N SER A 84 15.15 -2.88 -5.80
CA SER A 84 14.50 -1.72 -5.16
C SER A 84 14.91 -1.60 -3.69
N THR A 85 16.16 -1.22 -3.44
CA THR A 85 16.72 -1.18 -2.08
C THR A 85 16.30 0.05 -1.27
N THR A 86 15.90 1.13 -1.94
CA THR A 86 15.56 2.42 -1.30
C THR A 86 14.07 2.71 -1.27
N ILE A 87 13.24 1.87 -1.89
CA ILE A 87 11.80 2.10 -2.01
C ILE A 87 11.04 0.78 -1.86
N ALA A 88 9.97 0.80 -1.07
CA ALA A 88 8.96 -0.25 -1.01
C ALA A 88 7.57 0.33 -1.30
N GLY A 89 6.66 -0.50 -1.82
CA GLY A 89 5.29 -0.08 -2.17
C GLY A 89 4.24 -0.95 -1.49
N VAL A 90 3.17 -0.32 -1.01
CA VAL A 90 1.97 -1.01 -0.48
C VAL A 90 0.76 -0.58 -1.29
N ASN A 91 -0.02 -1.55 -1.77
CA ASN A 91 -1.35 -1.30 -2.31
C ASN A 91 -2.37 -1.69 -1.24
N MET A 92 -3.20 -0.73 -0.84
CA MET A 92 -4.15 -0.88 0.25
C MET A 92 -5.54 -0.41 -0.17
N ARG A 93 -6.55 -1.12 0.33
CA ARG A 93 -7.98 -0.84 0.12
C ARG A 93 -8.70 -0.79 1.45
N LEU A 94 -9.52 0.23 1.68
CA LEU A 94 -10.40 0.33 2.85
C LEU A 94 -11.87 0.43 2.42
N THR A 95 -12.73 -0.46 2.91
CA THR A 95 -14.18 -0.41 2.68
C THR A 95 -14.79 0.91 3.16
N PRO A 96 -16.07 1.21 2.86
CA PRO A 96 -16.72 2.38 3.45
C PRO A 96 -16.66 2.37 4.98
N GLY A 97 -16.03 3.38 5.58
CA GLY A 97 -15.78 3.45 7.02
C GLY A 97 -14.69 2.50 7.53
N GLY A 98 -14.01 1.75 6.66
CA GLY A 98 -12.83 0.94 7.01
C GLY A 98 -11.69 1.85 7.47
N VAL A 99 -11.01 1.46 8.54
CA VAL A 99 -9.97 2.27 9.19
C VAL A 99 -8.65 1.52 9.13
N ARG A 100 -7.63 2.15 8.57
CA ARG A 100 -6.23 1.87 8.90
C ARG A 100 -5.93 2.55 10.24
N GLU A 101 -5.64 1.71 11.24
CA GLU A 101 -5.42 2.11 12.63
C GLU A 101 -4.42 3.26 12.77
N LEU A 102 -4.58 4.09 13.80
CA LEU A 102 -3.58 5.10 14.15
C LEU A 102 -2.22 4.43 14.39
N HIS A 103 -1.22 4.86 13.64
CA HIS A 103 0.11 4.28 13.67
C HIS A 103 1.19 5.29 13.26
N TRP A 104 2.44 4.90 13.43
CA TRP A 104 3.60 5.58 12.88
C TRP A 104 4.67 4.57 12.47
N HIS A 105 5.69 5.02 11.76
CA HIS A 105 6.83 4.23 11.31
C HIS A 105 8.07 5.11 11.13
N LYS A 106 9.24 4.46 10.98
CA LYS A 106 10.54 5.14 10.83
C LYS A 106 10.69 5.83 9.47
N GLN A 107 10.05 5.29 8.46
CA GLN A 107 10.09 5.76 7.08
C GLN A 107 9.17 6.96 6.89
N SER A 108 9.45 7.78 5.87
CA SER A 108 8.44 8.70 5.35
C SER A 108 7.43 7.92 4.50
N GLU A 109 6.18 8.35 4.51
CA GLU A 109 5.12 7.77 3.67
C GLU A 109 4.69 8.81 2.62
N TRP A 110 4.79 8.45 1.35
CA TRP A 110 4.14 9.15 0.25
C TRP A 110 3.01 8.30 -0.29
N ALA A 111 1.90 8.92 -0.70
CA ALA A 111 0.80 8.17 -1.27
C ALA A 111 0.14 8.84 -2.48
N TYR A 112 -0.50 8.01 -3.28
CA TYR A 112 -1.37 8.40 -4.38
C TYR A 112 -2.73 7.72 -4.24
N MET A 113 -3.79 8.53 -4.23
CA MET A 113 -5.15 8.01 -4.20
C MET A 113 -5.59 7.55 -5.59
N ILE A 114 -5.86 6.24 -5.73
CA ILE A 114 -6.22 5.63 -7.02
C ILE A 114 -7.75 5.68 -7.20
N LEU A 115 -8.50 5.24 -6.18
CA LEU A 115 -9.96 5.11 -6.22
C LEU A 115 -10.59 5.60 -4.91
N GLY A 116 -11.79 6.15 -5.03
CA GLY A 116 -12.63 6.55 -3.90
C GLY A 116 -12.05 7.67 -3.05
N HIS A 117 -12.50 7.77 -1.80
CA HIS A 117 -12.12 8.86 -0.90
C HIS A 117 -11.76 8.36 0.49
N ALA A 118 -10.80 9.04 1.10
CA ALA A 118 -10.36 8.77 2.46
C ALA A 118 -10.28 10.06 3.27
N ARG A 119 -10.49 9.94 4.59
CA ARG A 119 -10.08 10.92 5.57
C ARG A 119 -8.75 10.50 6.16
N ILE A 120 -7.80 11.42 6.18
CA ILE A 120 -6.51 11.25 6.83
C ILE A 120 -6.40 12.17 8.04
N THR A 121 -5.71 11.71 9.08
CA THR A 121 -5.35 12.51 10.25
C THR A 121 -3.86 12.41 10.50
N ALA A 122 -3.26 13.45 11.09
CA ALA A 122 -1.89 13.41 11.59
C ALA A 122 -1.71 14.40 12.75
N VAL A 123 -0.68 14.19 13.57
CA VAL A 123 -0.27 15.14 14.62
C VAL A 123 1.23 15.37 14.49
N ASP A 124 1.66 16.63 14.36
CA ASP A 124 3.08 16.92 14.24
C ASP A 124 3.82 16.96 15.59
N GLN A 125 5.15 17.15 15.53
CA GLN A 125 6.02 17.14 16.72
C GLN A 125 5.75 18.31 17.69
N ASP A 126 5.07 19.36 17.25
CA ASP A 126 4.65 20.49 18.08
C ASP A 126 3.23 20.29 18.64
N GLY A 127 2.65 19.11 18.42
CA GLY A 127 1.30 18.75 18.88
C GLY A 127 0.18 19.27 17.99
N ARG A 128 0.48 19.82 16.80
CA ARG A 128 -0.53 20.43 15.92
C ARG A 128 -1.28 19.38 15.13
N ASN A 129 -2.61 19.41 15.20
CA ASN A 129 -3.47 18.49 14.48
C ASN A 129 -3.59 18.83 12.98
N PHE A 130 -3.67 17.79 12.14
CA PHE A 130 -4.00 17.86 10.72
C PHE A 130 -5.11 16.87 10.40
N ILE A 131 -6.09 17.30 9.60
CA ILE A 131 -7.18 16.46 9.10
C ILE A 131 -7.58 16.91 7.71
N ALA A 132 -7.73 15.97 6.79
CA ALA A 132 -8.11 16.27 5.41
C ALA A 132 -8.85 15.10 4.75
N ASP A 133 -9.74 15.44 3.82
CA ASP A 133 -10.33 14.47 2.90
C ASP A 133 -9.56 14.49 1.56
N VAL A 134 -9.13 13.31 1.12
CA VAL A 134 -8.38 13.07 -0.12
C VAL A 134 -9.19 12.18 -1.06
N GLY A 135 -9.13 12.47 -2.36
CA GLY A 135 -9.83 11.75 -3.43
C GLY A 135 -8.90 11.42 -4.60
N PRO A 136 -9.42 10.82 -5.69
CA PRO A 136 -8.60 10.28 -6.76
C PRO A 136 -7.67 11.32 -7.38
N GLY A 137 -6.38 10.97 -7.53
CA GLY A 137 -5.34 11.88 -8.02
C GLY A 137 -4.67 12.74 -6.95
N ASP A 138 -5.19 12.79 -5.74
CA ASP A 138 -4.55 13.50 -4.64
C ASP A 138 -3.39 12.70 -4.05
N LEU A 139 -2.50 13.43 -3.38
CA LEU A 139 -1.36 12.89 -2.65
C LEU A 139 -1.48 13.19 -1.17
N TRP A 140 -0.82 12.36 -0.36
CA TRP A 140 -0.34 12.80 0.94
C TRP A 140 1.13 12.46 1.14
N PHE A 141 1.74 13.18 2.08
CA PHE A 141 3.09 12.90 2.55
C PHE A 141 3.16 13.05 4.07
N PHE A 142 3.48 11.97 4.76
CA PHE A 142 3.77 11.98 6.20
C PHE A 142 5.28 11.84 6.41
N PRO A 143 5.93 12.84 7.02
CA PRO A 143 7.33 12.71 7.41
C PRO A 143 7.55 11.55 8.39
N ALA A 144 8.77 11.02 8.41
CA ALA A 144 9.20 9.99 9.34
C ALA A 144 8.76 10.26 10.79
N GLY A 145 8.13 9.26 11.41
CA GLY A 145 7.70 9.30 12.81
C GLY A 145 6.44 10.13 13.10
N ILE A 146 5.82 10.78 12.11
CA ILE A 146 4.55 11.48 12.31
C ILE A 146 3.41 10.46 12.43
N PRO A 147 2.70 10.39 13.57
CA PRO A 147 1.56 9.49 13.72
C PRO A 147 0.39 9.96 12.85
N HIS A 148 -0.27 9.01 12.22
CA HIS A 148 -1.38 9.26 11.30
C HIS A 148 -2.38 8.11 11.27
N SER A 149 -3.54 8.35 10.66
CA SER A 149 -4.59 7.36 10.42
C SER A 149 -5.26 7.57 9.08
N ILE A 150 -5.88 6.52 8.53
CA ILE A 150 -6.61 6.61 7.25
C ILE A 150 -7.98 5.94 7.44
N GLN A 151 -9.04 6.59 6.98
CA GLN A 151 -10.40 6.05 7.04
C GLN A 151 -11.12 6.23 5.71
N GLY A 152 -11.64 5.15 5.14
CA GLY A 152 -12.46 5.21 3.92
C GLY A 152 -13.77 5.98 4.16
N LEU A 153 -14.17 6.82 3.21
CA LEU A 153 -15.46 7.54 3.24
C LEU A 153 -16.59 6.67 2.66
N GLU A 154 -17.66 7.26 2.14
CA GLU A 154 -18.88 6.55 1.71
C GLU A 154 -18.63 5.51 0.59
N ASP A 155 -17.68 5.77 -0.30
CA ASP A 155 -17.27 4.88 -1.39
C ASP A 155 -16.07 3.99 -1.03
N GLY A 156 -15.52 4.15 0.17
CA GLY A 156 -14.23 3.57 0.55
C GLY A 156 -13.09 4.13 -0.32
N CYS A 157 -11.93 3.51 -0.25
CA CYS A 157 -10.77 3.95 -1.04
C CYS A 157 -9.80 2.82 -1.40
N GLU A 158 -9.03 3.02 -2.46
CA GLU A 158 -7.84 2.24 -2.82
C GLU A 158 -6.70 3.19 -3.19
N PHE A 159 -5.51 2.94 -2.67
CA PHE A 159 -4.37 3.83 -2.81
C PHE A 159 -3.06 3.05 -2.87
N LEU A 160 -2.04 3.73 -3.40
CA LEU A 160 -0.65 3.27 -3.41
C LEU A 160 0.12 4.08 -2.37
N LEU A 161 0.77 3.39 -1.43
CA LEU A 161 1.74 3.96 -0.50
C LEU A 161 3.15 3.61 -0.99
N VAL A 162 4.07 4.53 -0.75
CA VAL A 162 5.49 4.41 -1.09
C VAL A 162 6.30 4.84 0.13
N PHE A 163 7.21 3.97 0.55
CA PHE A 163 8.09 4.18 1.69
C PHE A 163 9.54 4.30 1.22
N ASP A 164 10.30 5.18 1.86
CA ASP A 164 11.69 5.53 1.51
C ASP A 164 12.76 4.54 2.04
N ASP A 165 12.39 3.27 2.22
CA ASP A 165 13.28 2.17 2.57
C ASP A 165 12.75 0.86 1.98
N GLY A 166 13.57 0.16 1.16
CA GLY A 166 13.18 -1.10 0.54
C GLY A 166 12.94 -2.23 1.54
N ASN A 167 13.49 -2.13 2.76
CA ASN A 167 13.29 -3.11 3.83
C ASN A 167 12.00 -2.92 4.62
N PHE A 168 11.20 -1.90 4.28
CA PHE A 168 9.91 -1.67 4.93
C PHE A 168 9.04 -2.95 4.92
N SER A 169 8.21 -3.10 5.94
CA SER A 169 7.07 -4.00 5.93
C SER A 169 5.90 -3.34 6.61
N GLU A 170 4.71 -3.45 6.02
CA GLU A 170 3.48 -2.92 6.60
C GLU A 170 3.09 -3.58 7.92
N PHE A 171 3.68 -4.75 8.21
CA PHE A 171 3.51 -5.49 9.46
C PHE A 171 4.40 -4.97 10.60
N ASP A 172 5.38 -4.11 10.30
CA ASP A 172 6.36 -3.58 11.26
C ASP A 172 6.06 -2.13 11.69
N THR A 173 4.84 -1.64 11.44
CA THR A 173 4.40 -0.32 11.92
C THR A 173 4.11 -0.33 13.41
N PHE A 174 4.33 0.81 14.08
CA PHE A 174 3.95 1.00 15.47
C PHE A 174 2.48 1.43 15.55
N THR A 175 1.61 0.55 16.04
CA THR A 175 0.18 0.86 16.17
C THR A 175 -0.20 1.21 17.61
N ILE A 176 -1.20 2.07 17.79
CA ILE A 176 -1.59 2.54 19.13
C ILE A 176 -2.11 1.39 20.02
N THR A 177 -2.88 0.46 19.47
CA THR A 177 -3.43 -0.64 20.27
C THR A 177 -2.39 -1.69 20.62
N ASP A 178 -1.41 -1.93 19.74
CA ASP A 178 -0.30 -2.83 20.07
C ASP A 178 0.62 -2.23 21.14
N TRP A 179 0.90 -0.93 21.07
CA TRP A 179 1.64 -0.24 22.12
C TRP A 179 0.90 -0.31 23.48
N PHE A 180 -0.41 -0.05 23.48
CA PHE A 180 -1.20 -0.11 24.71
C PHE A 180 -1.29 -1.54 25.27
N ALA A 181 -1.42 -2.56 24.42
CA ALA A 181 -1.43 -3.97 24.83
C ALA A 181 -0.12 -4.39 25.50
N HIS A 182 1.01 -3.79 25.11
CA HIS A 182 2.33 -4.07 25.65
C HIS A 182 2.82 -3.04 26.69
N THR A 183 1.94 -2.18 27.19
CA THR A 183 2.23 -1.24 28.28
C THR A 183 1.47 -1.65 29.55
N PRO A 184 2.12 -1.77 30.72
CA PRO A 184 1.42 -2.07 31.97
C PRO A 184 0.27 -1.10 32.24
N LYS A 185 -0.86 -1.61 32.74
CA LYS A 185 -2.08 -0.81 32.95
C LYS A 185 -1.91 0.28 33.99
N ASP A 186 -1.11 0.05 35.01
CA ASP A 186 -0.72 1.03 36.03
C ASP A 186 0.08 2.19 35.43
N ILE A 187 0.95 1.92 34.45
CA ILE A 187 1.70 2.95 33.72
C ILE A 187 0.77 3.76 32.81
N LEU A 188 -0.17 3.11 32.09
CA LEU A 188 -1.20 3.81 31.32
C LEU A 188 -2.07 4.69 32.23
N ALA A 189 -2.53 4.14 33.35
CA ALA A 189 -3.32 4.85 34.36
C ALA A 189 -2.59 6.11 34.87
N ALA A 190 -1.32 5.97 35.22
CA ALA A 190 -0.48 7.08 35.63
C ALA A 190 -0.31 8.14 34.52
N ASN A 191 -0.07 7.72 33.27
CA ASN A 191 0.11 8.62 32.12
C ASN A 191 -1.15 9.45 31.81
N PHE A 192 -2.33 8.84 31.91
CA PHE A 192 -3.61 9.49 31.61
C PHE A 192 -4.28 10.16 32.82
N GLY A 193 -3.76 9.95 34.04
CA GLY A 193 -4.35 10.48 35.27
C GLY A 193 -5.72 9.87 35.61
N VAL A 194 -5.96 8.61 35.24
CA VAL A 194 -7.22 7.89 35.44
C VAL A 194 -7.01 6.57 36.19
N HIS A 195 -8.07 5.94 36.68
CA HIS A 195 -7.99 4.63 37.32
C HIS A 195 -7.72 3.51 36.30
N GLU A 196 -6.97 2.46 36.67
CA GLU A 196 -6.62 1.32 35.79
C GLU A 196 -7.83 0.65 35.12
N SER A 197 -9.00 0.71 35.76
CA SER A 197 -10.26 0.17 35.20
C SER A 197 -10.66 0.83 33.88
N ALA A 198 -10.18 2.05 33.58
CA ALA A 198 -10.36 2.69 32.28
C ALA A 198 -9.74 1.87 31.13
N PHE A 199 -8.68 1.11 31.43
CA PHE A 199 -7.96 0.25 30.47
C PHE A 199 -8.36 -1.22 30.58
N ALA A 200 -9.47 -1.55 31.26
CA ALA A 200 -9.92 -2.93 31.40
C ALA A 200 -10.31 -3.59 30.07
N ARG A 201 -10.69 -2.79 29.05
CA ARG A 201 -11.23 -3.24 27.76
C ARG A 201 -10.45 -2.73 26.54
N ILE A 202 -9.19 -2.32 26.72
CA ILE A 202 -8.32 -2.07 25.56
C ILE A 202 -8.14 -3.36 24.76
N PRO A 203 -7.90 -3.28 23.44
CA PRO A 203 -7.50 -4.44 22.66
C PRO A 203 -6.24 -5.08 23.24
N ASP A 204 -6.16 -6.40 23.16
CA ASP A 204 -5.04 -7.24 23.61
C ASP A 204 -3.96 -7.44 22.52
N LYS A 205 -4.25 -6.98 21.30
CA LYS A 205 -3.37 -7.04 20.13
C LYS A 205 -3.72 -5.93 19.16
N GLN A 206 -2.84 -5.70 18.18
CA GLN A 206 -3.08 -4.74 17.12
C GLN A 206 -4.41 -4.99 16.38
N ARG A 207 -5.09 -3.90 15.98
CA ARG A 207 -6.25 -3.97 15.08
C ARG A 207 -5.85 -3.92 13.62
N TYR A 208 -4.80 -3.17 13.29
CA TYR A 208 -4.24 -2.95 11.96
C TYR A 208 -5.22 -2.28 10.99
N ILE A 209 -6.17 -3.05 10.46
CA ILE A 209 -7.32 -2.59 9.69
C ILE A 209 -8.57 -3.13 10.38
N PHE A 210 -9.53 -2.25 10.66
CA PHE A 210 -10.81 -2.63 11.25
C PHE A 210 -11.98 -1.85 10.64
N GLN A 211 -13.17 -2.43 10.70
CA GLN A 211 -14.39 -1.78 10.22
C GLN A 211 -14.95 -0.81 11.26
N ALA A 212 -15.22 0.43 10.85
CA ALA A 212 -15.97 1.41 11.63
C ALA A 212 -17.19 1.93 10.84
N LYS A 213 -17.93 2.89 11.41
CA LYS A 213 -18.95 3.64 10.66
C LYS A 213 -18.25 4.66 9.77
N VAL A 214 -18.87 5.00 8.63
CA VAL A 214 -18.45 6.14 7.81
C VAL A 214 -18.45 7.40 8.69
N PRO A 215 -17.37 8.21 8.68
CA PRO A 215 -17.31 9.41 9.51
C PRO A 215 -18.27 10.48 8.97
N GLY A 216 -18.69 11.40 9.84
CA GLY A 216 -19.49 12.56 9.42
C GLY A 216 -18.70 13.56 8.55
N PRO A 217 -19.30 14.70 8.19
CA PRO A 217 -18.63 15.76 7.43
C PRO A 217 -17.33 16.23 8.10
N LEU A 218 -16.32 16.59 7.28
CA LEU A 218 -15.00 17.02 7.76
C LEU A 218 -15.08 18.17 8.77
N GLU A 219 -15.95 19.14 8.51
CA GLU A 219 -16.17 20.32 9.36
C GLU A 219 -16.55 19.97 10.80
N ASN A 220 -17.24 18.85 11.02
CA ASN A 220 -17.66 18.39 12.35
C ASN A 220 -16.61 17.54 13.06
N GLN A 221 -15.49 17.25 12.40
CA GLN A 221 -14.42 16.38 12.90
C GLN A 221 -13.11 17.14 13.11
N LYS A 222 -13.09 18.46 12.83
CA LYS A 222 -11.94 19.31 13.12
C LYS A 222 -11.73 19.39 14.63
N VAL A 223 -10.52 19.06 15.08
CA VAL A 223 -10.11 19.20 16.48
C VAL A 223 -9.47 20.57 16.65
N PRO A 224 -10.02 21.46 17.50
CA PRO A 224 -9.38 22.73 17.82
C PRO A 224 -8.05 22.49 18.52
N ASP A 225 -7.02 23.24 18.13
CA ASP A 225 -5.68 23.10 18.66
C ASP A 225 -5.18 24.45 19.20
N PRO A 226 -4.75 24.54 20.48
CA PRO A 226 -4.21 25.77 21.02
C PRO A 226 -2.93 26.24 20.32
N TYR A 227 -2.22 25.35 19.63
CA TYR A 227 -1.00 25.63 18.87
C TYR A 227 -1.26 25.89 17.38
N GLY A 228 -2.53 25.89 16.96
CA GLY A 228 -2.94 26.11 15.57
C GLY A 228 -2.82 24.86 14.69
N THR A 229 -2.85 25.05 13.38
CA THR A 229 -2.72 23.95 12.40
C THR A 229 -1.28 23.79 11.94
N VAL A 230 -0.95 22.62 11.37
CA VAL A 230 0.35 22.37 10.74
C VAL A 230 0.69 23.47 9.71
N PRO A 231 1.96 23.94 9.64
CA PRO A 231 2.36 25.06 8.80
C PRO A 231 2.43 24.70 7.30
N LYS A 232 2.58 23.41 7.00
CA LYS A 232 2.52 22.85 5.64
C LYS A 232 1.50 21.73 5.64
N SER A 233 0.61 21.74 4.66
CA SER A 233 -0.36 20.67 4.47
C SER A 233 0.35 19.34 4.22
N PHE A 234 -0.13 18.25 4.82
CA PHE A 234 0.29 16.90 4.46
C PHE A 234 -0.47 16.35 3.25
N ALA A 235 -1.53 17.02 2.78
CA ALA A 235 -2.31 16.64 1.60
C ALA A 235 -2.10 17.62 0.43
N TYR A 236 -2.05 17.09 -0.79
CA TYR A 236 -1.78 17.86 -2.01
C TYR A 236 -2.71 17.43 -3.16
N ARG A 237 -3.27 18.41 -3.87
CA ARG A 237 -4.10 18.18 -5.07
C ARG A 237 -3.21 18.19 -6.31
N LEU A 238 -2.70 17.03 -6.74
CA LEU A 238 -1.65 16.95 -7.79
C LEU A 238 -2.00 17.70 -9.06
N PHE A 239 -3.24 17.59 -9.53
CA PHE A 239 -3.69 18.18 -10.79
C PHE A 239 -4.16 19.63 -10.67
N ALA A 240 -4.11 20.22 -9.49
CA ALA A 240 -4.53 21.61 -9.23
C ALA A 240 -3.37 22.51 -8.78
N GLN A 241 -2.12 22.06 -8.91
CA GLN A 241 -0.91 22.84 -8.60
C GLN A 241 -0.49 23.74 -9.77
#